data_AF-A0A1Q7HDY1-F1
#
_entry.id   AF-A0A1Q7HDY1-F1
#
_cell.length_a   1.000
_cell.length_b   1.000
_cell.length_c   1.000
_cell.angle_alpha   90.00
_cell.angle_beta   90.00
_cell.angle_gamma   90.00
#
_symmetry.space_group_name_H-M   'P 1'
#
loop_
_entity.id
_entity.type
_entity.pdbx_description
1 polymer ?
#
loop_
_entity_poly.entity_id
_entity_poly.type
_entity_poly.pdbx_seq_one_letter_code
_entity_poly.pdbx_strand_id
1 'polypeptide(L)'
;MTMRPFHIAAIVAAIAAAPAFALKYAAPEHRLAVDPAIPSWKPAELAVAPEEELNLVGADVMDEITLGWVRLFRKAYPRLSITLEARASGSGGPALTEGRAHLAPVGRELLPAEEKAFVDKFGYKPLAIKVATGSVGSLGKTATSVIFVDKDNPLQGLTMAQLDAIYSKTRLRGHGDIRTWGDLGLKGEWAARPIHLYGLKPVNGIEQFLKQRLLLGGEYREGIEFVKGKGFTHAFTVAAEDMAHNPGGLTYALLSNVTSNVKVLPLAEKAGAPFVAPTVENVYSHAYPLSRFVYIFVNRPPGKALEPKVKEFLQLVLSCEGQDVVAREGVYIPLTPETVREERAKLE
;
A
#
# COMPACT_ATOMS: atom_id res chain seq x y z
N MET A 1 11.01 56.84 36.32
CA MET A 1 10.48 55.47 36.52
C MET A 1 9.38 55.25 35.48
N THR A 2 9.73 54.65 34.34
CA THR A 2 8.78 54.39 33.24
C THR A 2 9.02 52.97 32.76
N MET A 3 8.18 52.05 33.25
CA MET A 3 8.14 50.66 32.80
C MET A 3 7.43 50.60 31.45
N ARG A 4 8.10 50.04 30.44
CA ARG A 4 7.46 49.56 29.21
C ARG A 4 7.01 48.11 29.43
N PRO A 5 5.80 47.71 28.99
CA PRO A 5 5.42 46.30 29.00
C PRO A 5 6.05 45.59 27.80
N PHE A 6 6.68 44.44 28.07
CA PHE A 6 7.08 43.50 27.03
C PHE A 6 5.83 42.74 26.56
N HIS A 7 5.48 42.89 25.29
CA HIS A 7 4.53 41.98 24.63
C HIS A 7 5.30 40.74 24.16
N ILE A 8 5.18 39.65 24.91
CA ILE A 8 5.54 38.32 24.42
C ILE A 8 4.34 37.83 23.61
N ALA A 9 4.44 37.91 22.28
CA ALA A 9 3.51 37.23 21.39
C ALA A 9 3.85 35.73 21.43
N ALA A 10 3.06 34.95 22.17
CA ALA A 10 3.10 33.50 22.11
C ALA A 10 2.54 33.06 20.75
N ILE A 11 3.43 32.72 19.81
CA ILE A 11 3.05 32.00 18.59
C ILE A 11 2.76 30.57 19.02
N VAL A 12 1.47 30.26 19.19
CA VAL A 12 0.99 28.88 19.31
C VAL A 12 1.08 28.26 17.92
N ALA A 13 2.16 27.55 17.63
CA ALA A 13 2.23 26.64 16.50
C ALA A 13 1.28 25.47 16.78
N ALA A 14 0.06 25.55 16.26
CA ALA A 14 -0.87 24.43 16.28
C ALA A 14 -0.31 23.32 15.37
N ILE A 15 0.35 22.32 15.96
CA ILE A 15 0.62 21.05 15.30
C ILE A 15 -0.75 20.36 15.18
N ALA A 16 -1.46 20.63 14.09
CA ALA A 16 -2.75 20.02 13.82
C ALA A 16 -2.53 18.52 13.55
N ALA A 17 -2.79 17.69 14.55
CA ALA A 17 -2.98 16.27 14.34
C ALA A 17 -4.15 16.09 13.36
N ALA A 18 -3.94 15.34 12.27
CA ALA A 18 -5.03 14.94 11.40
C ALA A 18 -6.03 14.11 12.23
N PRO A 19 -7.29 14.55 12.41
CA PRO A 19 -8.27 13.74 13.13
C PRO A 19 -8.45 12.38 12.45
N ALA A 20 -8.93 11.36 13.17
CA ALA A 20 -9.23 10.06 12.56
C ALA A 20 -10.14 10.16 11.31
N PHE A 21 -10.96 11.22 11.24
CA PHE A 21 -11.75 11.60 10.07
C PHE A 21 -10.89 11.98 8.85
N ALA A 22 -9.78 12.70 9.06
CA ALA A 22 -8.83 13.09 8.01
C ALA A 22 -7.93 11.94 7.53
N LEU A 23 -7.76 10.88 8.34
CA LEU A 23 -7.12 9.64 7.89
C LEU A 23 -8.02 8.84 6.94
N LYS A 24 -9.34 8.94 7.09
CA LYS A 24 -10.32 8.25 6.26
C LYS A 24 -10.65 9.02 4.98
N TYR A 25 -10.93 10.31 5.10
CA TYR A 25 -11.26 11.19 3.97
C TYR A 25 -10.04 12.06 3.64
N ALA A 26 -9.19 11.55 2.76
CA ALA A 26 -8.04 12.29 2.26
C ALA A 26 -8.47 13.27 1.16
N ALA A 27 -7.75 14.37 1.01
CA ALA A 27 -7.95 15.25 -0.14
C ALA A 27 -7.52 14.51 -1.43
N PRO A 28 -8.19 14.72 -2.57
CA PRO A 28 -7.78 14.13 -3.84
C PRO A 28 -6.31 14.44 -4.15
N GLU A 29 -5.53 13.41 -4.48
CA GLU A 29 -4.10 13.50 -4.82
C GLU A 29 -3.88 13.63 -6.33
N HIS A 30 -4.86 13.23 -7.13
CA HIS A 30 -4.77 13.27 -8.58
C HIS A 30 -6.11 13.54 -9.25
N ARG A 31 -6.06 13.81 -10.56
CA ARG A 31 -7.22 13.93 -11.45
C ARG A 31 -7.08 13.04 -12.69
N LEU A 32 -6.39 11.91 -12.54
CA LEU A 32 -6.27 10.91 -13.60
C LEU A 32 -7.66 10.49 -14.06
N ALA A 33 -7.87 10.49 -15.37
CA ALA A 33 -9.02 9.84 -15.97
C ALA A 33 -8.75 8.34 -16.13
N VAL A 34 -9.82 7.56 -16.20
CA VAL A 34 -9.71 6.15 -16.61
C VAL A 34 -9.20 6.08 -18.04
N ASP A 35 -8.30 5.12 -18.29
CA ASP A 35 -7.83 4.87 -19.64
C ASP A 35 -8.97 4.23 -20.49
N PRO A 36 -9.36 4.84 -21.62
CA PRO A 36 -10.46 4.35 -22.44
C PRO A 36 -10.20 2.99 -23.11
N ALA A 37 -8.96 2.49 -23.09
CA ALA A 37 -8.63 1.13 -23.53
C ALA A 37 -9.10 0.05 -22.54
N ILE A 38 -9.49 0.42 -21.31
CA ILE A 38 -10.13 -0.50 -20.36
C ILE A 38 -11.53 -0.84 -20.88
N PRO A 39 -11.90 -2.14 -20.97
CA PRO A 39 -13.19 -2.53 -21.51
C PRO A 39 -14.35 -2.05 -20.64
N SER A 40 -15.38 -1.49 -21.29
CA SER A 40 -16.66 -1.20 -20.63
C SER A 40 -17.33 -2.47 -20.12
N TRP A 41 -17.98 -2.36 -18.99
CA TRP A 41 -18.82 -3.41 -18.43
C TRP A 41 -20.15 -3.48 -19.17
N LYS A 42 -20.50 -4.70 -19.57
CA LYS A 42 -21.83 -5.04 -20.08
C LYS A 42 -22.39 -6.09 -19.13
N PRO A 43 -23.36 -5.73 -18.27
CA PRO A 43 -23.93 -6.68 -17.31
C PRO A 43 -24.40 -7.94 -18.02
N ALA A 44 -23.88 -9.10 -17.61
CA ALA A 44 -24.36 -10.37 -18.10
C ALA A 44 -25.70 -10.74 -17.44
N GLU A 45 -26.44 -11.68 -18.03
CA GLU A 45 -27.58 -12.26 -17.32
C GLU A 45 -27.09 -13.04 -16.10
N LEU A 46 -27.66 -12.71 -14.94
CA LEU A 46 -27.37 -13.37 -13.68
C LEU A 46 -28.66 -14.03 -13.18
N ALA A 47 -28.64 -15.36 -13.05
CA ALA A 47 -29.72 -16.08 -12.38
C ALA A 47 -29.63 -15.79 -10.87
N VAL A 48 -30.48 -14.89 -10.38
CA VAL A 48 -30.58 -14.55 -8.96
C VAL A 48 -31.67 -15.40 -8.32
N ALA A 49 -31.30 -16.28 -7.40
CA ALA A 49 -32.26 -17.07 -6.62
C ALA A 49 -32.94 -16.21 -5.53
N PRO A 50 -34.14 -16.58 -5.07
CA PRO A 50 -34.71 -15.98 -3.86
C PRO A 50 -33.73 -16.08 -2.69
N GLU A 51 -33.61 -14.99 -1.91
CA GLU A 51 -32.72 -14.89 -0.75
C GLU A 51 -31.21 -14.95 -1.07
N GLU A 52 -30.83 -14.89 -2.35
CA GLU A 52 -29.42 -14.88 -2.71
C GLU A 52 -28.74 -13.56 -2.30
N GLU A 53 -27.60 -13.71 -1.63
CA GLU A 53 -26.78 -12.60 -1.16
C GLU A 53 -25.41 -12.55 -1.84
N LEU A 54 -24.87 -11.33 -1.94
CA LEU A 54 -23.46 -11.04 -2.20
C LEU A 54 -22.89 -10.24 -1.03
N ASN A 55 -22.08 -10.91 -0.23
CA ASN A 55 -21.56 -10.36 1.03
C ASN A 55 -20.11 -9.90 0.88
N LEU A 56 -19.87 -8.62 1.14
CA LEU A 56 -18.55 -8.00 1.15
C LEU A 56 -18.13 -7.69 2.58
N VAL A 57 -16.98 -8.20 3.03
CA VAL A 57 -16.45 -7.91 4.39
C VAL A 57 -14.97 -7.56 4.28
N GLY A 58 -14.56 -6.41 4.81
CA GLY A 58 -13.15 -6.03 4.71
C GLY A 58 -12.82 -4.60 5.14
N ALA A 59 -11.94 -3.97 4.36
CA ALA A 59 -11.30 -2.70 4.66
C ALA A 59 -12.28 -1.51 4.67
N ASP A 60 -12.31 -0.79 5.79
CA ASP A 60 -12.97 0.50 5.96
C ASP A 60 -12.32 1.60 5.12
N VAL A 61 -11.01 1.55 4.91
CA VAL A 61 -10.29 2.53 4.07
C VAL A 61 -10.63 2.43 2.57
N MET A 62 -11.20 1.31 2.13
CA MET A 62 -11.66 1.07 0.75
C MET A 62 -13.17 1.30 0.59
N ASP A 63 -13.87 1.81 1.61
CA ASP A 63 -15.33 1.85 1.62
C ASP A 63 -15.94 2.73 0.52
N GLU A 64 -15.34 3.88 0.21
CA GLU A 64 -15.82 4.79 -0.84
C GLU A 64 -15.83 4.13 -2.23
N ILE A 65 -14.72 3.51 -2.63
CA ILE A 65 -14.64 2.80 -3.91
C ILE A 65 -15.51 1.55 -3.91
N THR A 66 -15.56 0.81 -2.79
CA THR A 66 -16.36 -0.41 -2.68
C THR A 66 -17.86 -0.09 -2.74
N LEU A 67 -18.31 0.95 -2.05
CA LEU A 67 -19.70 1.42 -2.09
C LEU A 67 -20.05 1.96 -3.48
N GLY A 68 -19.13 2.62 -4.17
CA GLY A 68 -19.28 3.03 -5.55
C GLY A 68 -19.56 1.85 -6.48
N TRP A 69 -18.77 0.78 -6.39
CA TRP A 69 -18.99 -0.45 -7.15
C TRP A 69 -20.31 -1.14 -6.78
N VAL A 70 -20.64 -1.23 -5.48
CA VAL A 70 -21.93 -1.77 -5.02
C VAL A 70 -23.12 -1.00 -5.60
N ARG A 71 -23.04 0.34 -5.68
CA ARG A 71 -24.10 1.16 -6.29
C ARG A 71 -24.29 0.85 -7.78
N LEU A 72 -23.19 0.71 -8.53
CA LEU A 72 -23.25 0.32 -9.95
C LEU A 72 -23.85 -1.09 -10.12
N PHE A 73 -23.42 -2.04 -9.29
CA PHE A 73 -23.89 -3.42 -9.37
C PHE A 73 -25.38 -3.56 -9.02
N ARG A 74 -25.84 -2.90 -7.95
CA ARG A 74 -27.26 -2.90 -7.56
C ARG A 74 -28.16 -2.30 -8.64
N LYS A 75 -27.67 -1.32 -9.40
CA LYS A 75 -28.44 -0.74 -10.51
C LYS A 75 -28.71 -1.78 -11.61
N ALA A 76 -27.74 -2.66 -11.88
CA ALA A 76 -27.89 -3.73 -12.87
C ALA A 76 -28.68 -4.94 -12.32
N TYR A 77 -28.47 -5.28 -11.05
CA TYR A 77 -29.07 -6.45 -10.40
C TYR A 77 -29.91 -6.06 -9.16
N PRO A 78 -31.06 -5.39 -9.34
CA PRO A 78 -31.84 -4.84 -8.24
C PRO A 78 -32.48 -5.90 -7.32
N ARG A 79 -32.51 -7.17 -7.74
CA ARG A 79 -33.06 -8.29 -6.96
C ARG A 79 -32.02 -9.02 -6.11
N LEU A 80 -30.73 -8.77 -6.33
CA LEU A 80 -29.67 -9.39 -5.55
C LEU A 80 -29.46 -8.62 -4.24
N SER A 81 -29.52 -9.31 -3.10
CA SER A 81 -29.16 -8.70 -1.82
C SER A 81 -27.65 -8.52 -1.78
N ILE A 82 -27.17 -7.33 -1.42
CA ILE A 82 -25.73 -7.05 -1.31
C ILE A 82 -25.48 -6.43 0.05
N THR A 83 -24.53 -6.96 0.81
CA THR A 83 -24.13 -6.40 2.10
C THR A 83 -22.67 -5.94 2.05
N LEU A 84 -22.35 -4.88 2.79
CA LEU A 84 -21.00 -4.37 2.95
C LEU A 84 -20.72 -4.13 4.44
N GLU A 85 -19.78 -4.91 4.99
CA GLU A 85 -19.22 -4.73 6.31
C GLU A 85 -17.76 -4.23 6.19
N ALA A 86 -17.60 -2.91 6.17
CA ALA A 86 -16.29 -2.27 6.07
C ALA A 86 -15.79 -1.88 7.48
N ARG A 87 -14.87 -2.67 8.03
CA ARG A 87 -14.32 -2.48 9.39
C ARG A 87 -12.81 -2.26 9.41
N ALA A 88 -12.05 -3.15 8.77
CA ALA A 88 -10.59 -3.12 8.74
C ALA A 88 -10.07 -4.13 7.73
N SER A 89 -8.91 -3.89 7.12
CA SER A 89 -8.27 -4.86 6.21
C SER A 89 -8.11 -6.26 6.85
N GLY A 90 -7.89 -6.33 8.17
CA GLY A 90 -7.74 -7.59 8.90
C GLY A 90 -9.03 -8.39 9.11
N SER A 91 -10.21 -7.86 8.78
CA SER A 91 -11.46 -8.62 8.87
C SER A 91 -11.72 -9.50 7.63
N GLY A 92 -11.14 -9.14 6.49
CA GLY A 92 -11.45 -9.77 5.19
C GLY A 92 -11.01 -11.23 5.10
N GLY A 93 -9.75 -11.52 5.42
CA GLY A 93 -9.21 -12.88 5.43
C GLY A 93 -10.02 -13.84 6.32
N PRO A 94 -10.23 -13.52 7.62
CA PRO A 94 -11.09 -14.30 8.51
C PRO A 94 -12.52 -14.48 7.97
N ALA A 95 -13.13 -13.44 7.40
CA ALA A 95 -14.49 -13.54 6.85
C ALA A 95 -14.60 -14.48 5.65
N LEU A 96 -13.58 -14.52 4.77
CA LEU A 96 -13.49 -15.54 3.71
C LEU A 96 -13.32 -16.94 4.30
N THR A 97 -12.41 -17.09 5.27
CA THR A 97 -12.15 -18.37 5.93
C THR A 97 -13.41 -18.92 6.60
N GLU A 98 -14.21 -18.07 7.24
CA GLU A 98 -15.44 -18.43 7.94
C GLU A 98 -16.66 -18.58 7.02
N GLY A 99 -16.56 -18.21 5.74
CA GLY A 99 -17.68 -18.25 4.79
C GLY A 99 -18.70 -17.12 4.97
N ARG A 100 -18.34 -16.05 5.71
CA ARG A 100 -19.18 -14.87 5.89
C ARG A 100 -19.09 -13.89 4.73
N ALA A 101 -18.00 -13.93 3.96
CA ALA A 101 -17.78 -13.07 2.80
C ALA A 101 -17.67 -13.89 1.52
N HIS A 102 -18.24 -13.35 0.43
CA HIS A 102 -17.96 -13.81 -0.92
C HIS A 102 -16.78 -13.03 -1.52
N LEU A 103 -16.66 -11.75 -1.18
CA LEU A 103 -15.60 -10.83 -1.60
C LEU A 103 -15.01 -10.16 -0.36
N ALA A 104 -13.68 -10.15 -0.24
CA ALA A 104 -12.99 -9.44 0.83
C ALA A 104 -12.11 -8.31 0.27
N PRO A 105 -12.58 -7.06 0.28
CA PRO A 105 -11.74 -5.90 0.01
C PRO A 105 -10.68 -5.75 1.10
N VAL A 106 -9.40 -5.75 0.73
CA VAL A 106 -8.27 -5.63 1.66
C VAL A 106 -7.24 -4.66 1.09
N GLY A 107 -6.89 -3.63 1.87
CA GLY A 107 -5.97 -2.55 1.44
C GLY A 107 -4.49 -2.96 1.38
N ARG A 108 -4.20 -4.26 1.48
CA ARG A 108 -2.88 -4.88 1.54
C ARG A 108 -3.00 -6.36 1.19
N GLU A 109 -1.87 -7.04 1.10
CA GLU A 109 -1.80 -8.48 1.05
C GLU A 109 -2.38 -9.10 2.35
N LEU A 110 -2.88 -10.34 2.30
CA LEU A 110 -3.21 -11.07 3.53
C LEU A 110 -1.96 -11.27 4.37
N LEU A 111 -2.06 -11.01 5.67
CA LEU A 111 -0.96 -11.28 6.58
C LEU A 111 -0.72 -12.79 6.69
N PRO A 112 0.50 -13.24 7.03
CA PRO A 112 0.82 -14.66 7.08
C PRO A 112 -0.16 -15.50 7.90
N ALA A 113 -0.63 -14.99 9.05
CA ALA A 113 -1.62 -15.69 9.87
C ALA A 113 -3.01 -15.78 9.22
N GLU A 114 -3.42 -14.75 8.47
CA GLU A 114 -4.70 -14.70 7.75
C GLU A 114 -4.69 -15.68 6.57
N GLU A 115 -3.62 -15.65 5.76
CA GLU A 115 -3.45 -16.60 4.65
C GLU A 115 -3.34 -18.03 5.18
N LYS A 116 -2.55 -18.25 6.24
CA LYS A 116 -2.38 -19.58 6.84
C LYS A 116 -3.72 -20.15 7.31
N ALA A 117 -4.55 -19.37 8.03
CA ALA A 117 -5.85 -19.83 8.49
C ALA A 117 -6.76 -20.26 7.33
N PHE A 118 -6.72 -19.53 6.21
CA PHE A 118 -7.46 -19.91 5.00
C PHE A 118 -6.93 -21.22 4.40
N VAL A 119 -5.60 -21.32 4.23
CA VAL A 119 -4.94 -22.51 3.65
C VAL A 119 -5.15 -23.74 4.52
N ASP A 120 -5.06 -23.62 5.85
CA ASP A 120 -5.28 -24.73 6.77
C ASP A 120 -6.71 -25.30 6.64
N LYS A 121 -7.70 -24.45 6.35
CA LYS A 121 -9.10 -24.86 6.19
C LYS A 121 -9.40 -25.45 4.81
N PHE A 122 -8.91 -24.81 3.74
CA PHE A 122 -9.32 -25.13 2.37
C PHE A 122 -8.28 -25.92 1.57
N GLY A 123 -7.02 -25.94 2.00
CA GLY A 123 -5.92 -26.63 1.33
C GLY A 123 -5.31 -25.86 0.14
N TYR A 124 -5.71 -24.61 -0.08
CA TYR A 124 -5.19 -23.73 -1.15
C TYR A 124 -5.25 -22.25 -0.73
N LYS A 125 -4.55 -21.38 -1.47
CA LYS A 125 -4.55 -19.94 -1.22
C LYS A 125 -5.81 -19.26 -1.78
N PRO A 126 -6.32 -18.18 -1.15
CA PRO A 126 -7.40 -17.40 -1.74
C PRO A 126 -6.91 -16.71 -3.02
N LEU A 127 -7.82 -16.49 -3.96
CA LEU A 127 -7.51 -15.76 -5.18
C LEU A 127 -7.48 -14.26 -4.87
N ALA A 128 -6.34 -13.62 -5.13
CA ALA A 128 -6.17 -12.18 -5.00
C ALA A 128 -6.38 -11.49 -6.36
N ILE A 129 -7.33 -10.57 -6.42
CA ILE A 129 -7.58 -9.69 -7.56
C ILE A 129 -7.11 -8.28 -7.20
N LYS A 130 -6.19 -7.70 -7.98
CA LYS A 130 -5.82 -6.28 -7.83
C LYS A 130 -6.97 -5.44 -8.37
N VAL A 131 -7.43 -4.43 -7.62
CA VAL A 131 -8.62 -3.65 -7.99
C VAL A 131 -8.37 -2.16 -8.12
N ALA A 132 -7.31 -1.66 -7.48
CA ALA A 132 -6.77 -0.31 -7.64
C ALA A 132 -5.30 -0.30 -7.21
N THR A 133 -4.57 0.73 -7.64
CA THR A 133 -3.28 1.08 -7.06
C THR A 133 -3.52 1.86 -5.77
N GLY A 134 -2.64 1.70 -4.77
CA GLY A 134 -2.64 2.50 -3.55
C GLY A 134 -2.44 3.99 -3.84
N SER A 135 -2.48 4.81 -2.79
CA SER A 135 -2.20 6.24 -2.91
C SER A 135 -0.71 6.55 -2.98
N VAL A 136 -0.40 7.79 -3.35
CA VAL A 136 0.97 8.31 -3.29
C VAL A 136 1.28 8.72 -1.84
N GLY A 137 0.46 9.59 -1.24
CA GLY A 137 0.77 10.27 0.01
C GLY A 137 -0.25 10.12 1.15
N SER A 138 -1.29 9.29 1.03
CA SER A 138 -2.38 9.24 2.01
C SER A 138 -2.28 8.06 2.95
N LEU A 139 -2.01 8.34 4.24
CA LEU A 139 -1.76 7.33 5.28
C LEU A 139 -2.83 6.23 5.37
N GLY A 140 -4.11 6.57 5.22
CA GLY A 140 -5.21 5.60 5.28
C GLY A 140 -5.40 4.78 4.01
N LYS A 141 -4.89 5.25 2.86
CA LYS A 141 -5.25 4.73 1.54
C LYS A 141 -4.06 4.00 0.89
N THR A 142 -3.35 3.20 1.69
CA THR A 142 -2.17 2.43 1.23
C THR A 142 -1.12 3.31 0.57
N ALA A 143 -0.62 4.32 1.32
CA ALA A 143 0.43 5.21 0.83
C ALA A 143 1.65 4.45 0.29
N THR A 144 2.30 5.05 -0.71
CA THR A 144 3.45 4.45 -1.39
C THR A 144 4.63 4.30 -0.41
N SER A 145 5.20 3.09 -0.36
CA SER A 145 6.38 2.81 0.46
C SER A 145 7.64 3.38 -0.19
N VAL A 146 8.49 4.03 0.60
CA VAL A 146 9.67 4.75 0.13
C VAL A 146 10.86 4.51 1.03
N ILE A 147 12.04 4.95 0.61
CA ILE A 147 13.25 4.91 1.42
C ILE A 147 13.63 6.33 1.81
N PHE A 148 13.71 6.57 3.11
CA PHE A 148 14.24 7.79 3.68
C PHE A 148 15.69 7.60 4.09
N VAL A 149 16.46 8.65 3.88
CA VAL A 149 17.77 8.89 4.48
C VAL A 149 17.78 10.28 5.11
N ASP A 150 18.77 10.58 5.93
CA ASP A 150 18.97 11.95 6.42
C ASP A 150 19.09 12.96 5.27
N LYS A 151 18.60 14.20 5.47
CA LYS A 151 18.47 15.21 4.39
C LYS A 151 19.79 15.54 3.67
N ASP A 152 20.92 15.42 4.36
CA ASP A 152 22.25 15.79 3.84
C ASP A 152 23.00 14.59 3.25
N ASN A 153 22.39 13.40 3.26
CA ASN A 153 22.98 12.20 2.69
C ASN A 153 23.22 12.41 1.18
N PRO A 154 24.43 12.18 0.64
CA PRO A 154 24.75 12.50 -0.75
C PRO A 154 24.27 11.43 -1.76
N LEU A 155 23.74 10.29 -1.29
CA LEU A 155 23.31 9.19 -2.16
C LEU A 155 22.19 9.62 -3.12
N GLN A 156 22.29 9.24 -4.39
CA GLN A 156 21.35 9.67 -5.44
C GLN A 156 20.17 8.72 -5.63
N GLY A 157 20.31 7.46 -5.20
CA GLY A 157 19.28 6.44 -5.34
C GLY A 157 19.80 5.07 -4.91
N LEU A 158 18.90 4.09 -4.88
CA LEU A 158 19.23 2.71 -4.52
C LEU A 158 18.58 1.73 -5.50
N THR A 159 19.28 0.65 -5.79
CA THR A 159 18.68 -0.49 -6.48
C THR A 159 17.94 -1.39 -5.49
N MET A 160 16.94 -2.13 -5.98
CA MET A 160 16.25 -3.13 -5.15
C MET A 160 17.20 -4.19 -4.57
N ALA A 161 18.24 -4.56 -5.32
CA ALA A 161 19.25 -5.52 -4.86
C ALA A 161 20.12 -4.95 -3.71
N GLN A 162 20.50 -3.68 -3.80
CA GLN A 162 21.20 -2.99 -2.69
C GLN A 162 20.30 -2.89 -1.46
N LEU A 163 19.01 -2.57 -1.62
CA LEU A 163 18.08 -2.48 -0.51
C LEU A 163 17.86 -3.81 0.21
N ASP A 164 17.72 -4.90 -0.54
CA ASP A 164 17.71 -6.25 0.03
C ASP A 164 19.01 -6.52 0.80
N ALA A 165 20.17 -6.20 0.22
CA ALA A 165 21.46 -6.29 0.91
C ALA A 165 21.66 -5.32 2.08
N ILE A 166 20.80 -4.32 2.26
CA ILE A 166 20.79 -3.42 3.43
C ILE A 166 19.88 -3.97 4.52
N TYR A 167 18.74 -4.57 4.17
CA TYR A 167 17.71 -4.98 5.14
C TYR A 167 17.69 -6.46 5.48
N SER A 168 18.25 -7.32 4.63
CA SER A 168 18.13 -8.76 4.78
C SER A 168 19.44 -9.42 5.21
N LYS A 169 19.29 -10.54 5.89
CA LYS A 169 20.37 -11.50 6.14
C LYS A 169 20.56 -12.46 4.97
N THR A 170 19.46 -12.74 4.25
CA THR A 170 19.38 -13.77 3.20
C THR A 170 19.84 -13.30 1.83
N ARG A 171 19.66 -12.02 1.50
CA ARG A 171 20.11 -11.37 0.25
C ARG A 171 19.69 -12.12 -1.01
N LEU A 172 18.40 -12.46 -1.09
CA LEU A 172 17.83 -13.25 -2.19
C LEU A 172 17.92 -12.57 -3.56
N ARG A 173 18.21 -11.27 -3.62
CA ARG A 173 18.49 -10.53 -4.86
C ARG A 173 19.95 -10.59 -5.33
N GLY A 174 20.81 -11.31 -4.60
CA GLY A 174 22.16 -11.66 -5.05
C GLY A 174 23.24 -10.57 -4.91
N HIS A 175 22.97 -9.50 -4.15
CA HIS A 175 23.99 -8.49 -3.86
C HIS A 175 24.85 -8.88 -2.63
N GLY A 176 26.10 -8.42 -2.59
CA GLY A 176 26.98 -8.56 -1.43
C GLY A 176 26.46 -7.78 -0.21
N ASP A 177 26.94 -8.11 0.99
CA ASP A 177 26.50 -7.44 2.22
C ASP A 177 26.86 -5.94 2.19
N ILE A 178 25.91 -5.09 2.62
CA ILE A 178 26.10 -3.64 2.73
C ILE A 178 25.92 -3.26 4.20
N ARG A 179 26.96 -2.66 4.79
CA ARG A 179 26.98 -2.24 6.21
C ARG A 179 27.32 -0.78 6.39
N THR A 180 28.07 -0.22 5.44
CA THR A 180 28.55 1.16 5.46
C THR A 180 28.06 1.91 4.23
N TRP A 181 28.05 3.22 4.34
CA TRP A 181 27.77 4.09 3.20
C TRP A 181 28.84 3.99 2.10
N GLY A 182 30.07 3.57 2.45
CA GLY A 182 31.13 3.27 1.49
C GLY A 182 30.84 2.08 0.57
N ASP A 183 30.11 1.07 1.06
CA ASP A 183 29.67 -0.08 0.26
C ASP A 183 28.68 0.34 -0.85
N LEU A 184 28.03 1.50 -0.67
CA LEU A 184 27.16 2.14 -1.66
C LEU A 184 27.90 3.14 -2.55
N GLY A 185 29.23 3.19 -2.45
CA GLY A 185 30.08 4.05 -3.26
C GLY A 185 30.30 5.46 -2.71
N LEU A 186 29.74 5.82 -1.54
CA LEU A 186 30.01 7.12 -0.93
C LEU A 186 31.48 7.22 -0.48
N LYS A 187 32.02 8.44 -0.52
CA LYS A 187 33.45 8.75 -0.30
C LYS A 187 33.62 9.72 0.87
N GLY A 188 34.88 9.98 1.24
CA GLY A 188 35.24 10.91 2.32
C GLY A 188 34.70 10.41 3.68
N GLU A 189 34.15 11.34 4.47
CA GLU A 189 33.60 11.04 5.81
C GLU A 189 32.47 10.01 5.80
N TRP A 190 31.79 9.83 4.66
CA TRP A 190 30.74 8.82 4.52
C TRP A 190 31.30 7.40 4.35
N ALA A 191 32.50 7.23 3.81
CA ALA A 191 32.99 5.90 3.40
C ALA A 191 33.02 4.88 4.54
N ALA A 192 33.48 5.29 5.73
CA ALA A 192 33.56 4.42 6.91
C ALA A 192 32.30 4.51 7.81
N ARG A 193 31.32 5.34 7.47
CA ARG A 193 30.14 5.56 8.30
C ARG A 193 29.22 4.33 8.23
N PRO A 194 28.83 3.71 9.36
CA PRO A 194 27.85 2.64 9.35
C PRO A 194 26.47 3.17 8.95
N ILE A 195 25.66 2.31 8.33
CA ILE A 195 24.25 2.61 8.08
C ILE A 195 23.48 2.26 9.35
N HIS A 196 22.86 3.25 9.98
CA HIS A 196 21.96 3.03 11.10
C HIS A 196 20.54 2.75 10.56
N LEU A 197 20.00 1.57 10.84
CA LEU A 197 18.77 1.10 10.21
C LEU A 197 17.59 1.23 11.14
N TYR A 198 16.52 1.88 10.67
CA TYR A 198 15.23 1.83 11.34
C TYR A 198 14.23 0.97 10.57
N GLY A 199 13.26 0.43 11.30
CA GLY A 199 12.12 -0.27 10.73
C GLY A 199 10.87 -0.18 11.61
N LEU A 200 9.75 -0.68 11.11
CA LEU A 200 8.50 -0.79 11.87
C LEU A 200 8.39 -2.17 12.49
N LYS A 201 8.01 -2.25 13.76
CA LYS A 201 7.92 -3.52 14.49
C LYS A 201 6.99 -4.52 13.75
N PRO A 202 7.47 -5.71 13.36
CA PRO A 202 6.64 -6.78 12.80
C PRO A 202 5.64 -7.32 13.83
N VAL A 203 4.50 -7.89 13.44
CA VAL A 203 4.02 -8.09 12.06
C VAL A 203 3.04 -6.98 11.69
N ASN A 204 3.21 -6.35 10.52
CA ASN A 204 2.28 -5.36 10.01
C ASN A 204 2.28 -5.32 8.47
N GLY A 205 1.30 -4.66 7.86
CA GLY A 205 1.11 -4.66 6.40
C GLY A 205 2.16 -3.88 5.59
N ILE A 206 2.91 -2.97 6.21
CA ILE A 206 3.99 -2.23 5.55
C ILE A 206 5.24 -3.11 5.53
N GLU A 207 5.65 -3.57 6.71
CA GLU A 207 6.78 -4.48 6.87
C GLU A 207 6.61 -5.77 6.04
N GLN A 208 5.41 -6.36 5.99
CA GLN A 208 5.17 -7.55 5.17
C GLN A 208 5.28 -7.27 3.68
N PHE A 209 4.81 -6.11 3.21
CA PHE A 209 5.01 -5.74 1.81
C PHE A 209 6.49 -5.57 1.48
N LEU A 210 7.25 -4.89 2.34
CA LEU A 210 8.70 -4.79 2.15
C LEU A 210 9.35 -6.17 2.19
N LYS A 211 8.92 -7.07 3.09
CA LYS A 211 9.45 -8.44 3.11
C LYS A 211 9.21 -9.18 1.79
N GLN A 212 8.01 -9.08 1.22
CA GLN A 212 7.69 -9.74 -0.05
C GLN A 212 8.35 -9.05 -1.25
N ARG A 213 8.21 -7.73 -1.36
CA ARG A 213 8.67 -6.96 -2.52
C ARG A 213 10.17 -6.71 -2.49
N LEU A 214 10.72 -6.29 -1.35
CA LEU A 214 12.13 -5.91 -1.24
C LEU A 214 13.01 -7.14 -0.97
N LEU A 215 12.64 -8.00 -0.01
CA LEU A 215 13.45 -9.15 0.42
C LEU A 215 13.12 -10.46 -0.31
N LEU A 216 12.12 -10.49 -1.20
CA LEU A 216 11.63 -11.71 -1.88
C LEU A 216 11.20 -12.83 -0.90
N GLY A 217 10.62 -12.45 0.25
CA GLY A 217 10.25 -13.36 1.33
C GLY A 217 11.38 -13.72 2.29
N GLY A 218 12.59 -13.20 2.05
CA GLY A 218 13.77 -13.41 2.86
C GLY A 218 13.68 -12.84 4.29
N GLU A 219 14.65 -13.21 5.13
CA GLU A 219 14.71 -12.77 6.53
C GLU A 219 15.40 -11.42 6.68
N TYR A 220 14.80 -10.55 7.50
CA TYR A 220 15.44 -9.32 7.95
C TYR A 220 16.72 -9.63 8.73
N ARG A 221 17.70 -8.72 8.63
CA ARG A 221 18.92 -8.78 9.43
C ARG A 221 18.70 -8.33 10.87
N GLU A 222 19.66 -8.65 11.71
CA GLU A 222 19.81 -8.08 13.04
C GLU A 222 20.30 -6.62 12.98
N GLY A 223 20.12 -5.88 14.08
CA GLY A 223 20.59 -4.49 14.19
C GLY A 223 19.64 -3.45 13.57
N ILE A 224 18.41 -3.84 13.21
CA ILE A 224 17.36 -2.88 12.85
C ILE A 224 16.73 -2.33 14.13
N GLU A 225 16.77 -1.01 14.30
CA GLU A 225 16.04 -0.32 15.34
C GLU A 225 14.56 -0.25 14.99
N PHE A 226 13.73 -0.96 15.75
CA PHE A 226 12.29 -0.93 15.56
C PHE A 226 11.65 0.25 16.30
N VAL A 227 11.29 1.28 15.54
CA VAL A 227 10.64 2.49 16.05
C VAL A 227 9.15 2.26 16.30
N LYS A 228 8.63 2.97 17.30
CA LYS A 228 7.20 3.03 17.63
C LYS A 228 6.72 4.46 17.55
N GLY A 229 5.42 4.64 17.27
CA GLY A 229 4.80 5.95 17.34
C GLY A 229 4.87 6.53 18.76
N LYS A 230 4.91 7.87 18.85
CA LYS A 230 4.95 8.60 20.12
C LYS A 230 3.78 9.59 20.15
N GLY A 231 2.81 9.34 21.02
CA GLY A 231 1.56 10.10 21.02
C GLY A 231 0.86 9.98 19.67
N PHE A 232 0.66 11.11 18.97
CA PHE A 232 0.06 11.16 17.63
C PHE A 232 1.10 11.06 16.50
N THR A 233 2.39 11.02 16.82
CA THR A 233 3.46 10.94 15.82
C THR A 233 3.62 9.52 15.32
N HIS A 234 3.52 9.33 14.00
CA HIS A 234 3.72 8.03 13.35
C HIS A 234 5.17 7.54 13.53
N ALA A 235 5.37 6.21 13.59
CA ALA A 235 6.68 5.62 13.85
C ALA A 235 7.78 6.07 12.87
N PHE A 236 7.46 6.20 11.57
CA PHE A 236 8.42 6.70 10.58
C PHE A 236 8.76 8.18 10.75
N THR A 237 7.84 8.99 11.29
CA THR A 237 8.13 10.38 11.65
C THR A 237 9.06 10.45 12.86
N VAL A 238 8.92 9.53 13.84
CA VAL A 238 9.88 9.41 14.95
C VAL A 238 11.27 9.06 14.44
N ALA A 239 11.40 8.10 13.50
CA ALA A 239 12.69 7.81 12.86
C ALA A 239 13.26 9.02 12.10
N ALA A 240 12.41 9.77 11.40
CA ALA A 240 12.81 10.99 10.70
C ALA A 240 13.32 12.10 11.63
N GLU A 241 12.74 12.23 12.83
CA GLU A 241 13.19 13.17 13.87
C GLU A 241 14.52 12.74 14.49
N ASP A 242 14.75 11.43 14.67
CA ASP A 242 16.02 10.92 15.17
C ASP A 242 17.16 11.12 14.15
N MET A 243 16.90 10.87 12.86
CA MET A 243 17.86 11.13 11.77
C MET A 243 18.32 12.59 11.67
N ALA A 244 17.56 13.54 12.22
CA ALA A 244 17.97 14.95 12.28
C ALA A 244 19.14 15.18 13.25
N HIS A 245 19.28 14.33 14.26
CA HIS A 245 20.31 14.43 15.30
C HIS A 245 21.40 13.34 15.15
N ASN A 246 21.07 12.24 14.47
CA ASN A 246 21.96 11.10 14.22
C ASN A 246 22.10 10.84 12.70
N PRO A 247 22.97 11.57 11.97
CA PRO A 247 23.15 11.40 10.54
C PRO A 247 23.67 10.01 10.15
N GLY A 248 23.32 9.53 8.96
CA GLY A 248 23.64 8.17 8.51
C GLY A 248 22.54 7.14 8.76
N GLY A 249 21.33 7.60 9.09
CA GLY A 249 20.14 6.78 9.19
C GLY A 249 19.53 6.41 7.84
N LEU A 250 18.91 5.23 7.77
CA LEU A 250 18.10 4.77 6.64
C LEU A 250 16.86 4.05 7.16
N THR A 251 15.69 4.39 6.63
CA THR A 251 14.44 3.69 6.94
C THR A 251 13.57 3.47 5.70
N TYR A 252 12.94 2.30 5.57
CA TYR A 252 11.73 2.22 4.76
C TYR A 252 10.60 2.94 5.49
N ALA A 253 9.77 3.67 4.77
CA ALA A 253 8.70 4.48 5.31
C ALA A 253 7.53 4.59 4.32
N LEU A 254 6.56 5.45 4.62
CA LEU A 254 5.54 5.88 3.68
C LEU A 254 5.84 7.31 3.23
N LEU A 255 5.56 7.63 1.97
CA LEU A 255 5.78 8.98 1.43
C LEU A 255 5.02 10.06 2.22
N SER A 256 3.89 9.69 2.80
CA SER A 256 3.10 10.52 3.71
C SER A 256 3.83 10.97 5.00
N ASN A 257 4.97 10.34 5.32
CA ASN A 257 5.77 10.65 6.50
C ASN A 257 7.00 11.53 6.20
N VAL A 258 7.10 12.09 4.98
CA VAL A 258 8.19 13.01 4.65
C VAL A 258 8.14 14.23 5.57
N THR A 259 9.30 14.59 6.12
CA THR A 259 9.53 15.82 6.87
C THR A 259 10.71 16.56 6.24
N SER A 260 11.00 17.78 6.69
CA SER A 260 12.16 18.55 6.23
C SER A 260 13.52 17.93 6.57
N ASN A 261 13.55 16.91 7.45
CA ASN A 261 14.77 16.31 7.96
C ASN A 261 15.23 15.07 7.16
N VAL A 262 14.38 14.60 6.25
CA VAL A 262 14.64 13.41 5.45
C VAL A 262 14.61 13.71 3.98
N LYS A 263 15.35 12.90 3.23
CA LYS A 263 15.32 12.86 1.77
C LYS A 263 14.77 11.52 1.32
N VAL A 264 13.87 11.56 0.33
CA VAL A 264 13.37 10.35 -0.33
C VAL A 264 14.37 9.92 -1.40
N LEU A 265 14.84 8.67 -1.33
CA LEU A 265 15.68 8.11 -2.37
C LEU A 265 14.83 7.53 -3.51
N PRO A 266 15.05 7.95 -4.76
CA PRO A 266 14.48 7.28 -5.92
C PRO A 266 15.11 5.88 -6.09
N LEU A 267 14.35 4.95 -6.65
CA LEU A 267 14.71 3.54 -6.68
C LEU A 267 14.82 3.01 -8.11
N ALA A 268 15.74 2.06 -8.32
CA ALA A 268 15.88 1.34 -9.58
C ALA A 268 15.58 -0.15 -9.37
N GLU A 269 14.82 -0.76 -10.28
CA GLU A 269 14.48 -2.19 -10.17
C GLU A 269 15.73 -3.08 -10.30
N LYS A 270 16.70 -2.67 -11.12
CA LYS A 270 17.95 -3.39 -11.38
C LYS A 270 19.14 -2.43 -11.48
N ALA A 271 20.35 -2.95 -11.31
CA ALA A 271 21.57 -2.19 -11.58
C ALA A 271 21.61 -1.70 -13.04
N GLY A 272 22.01 -0.45 -13.24
CA GLY A 272 22.05 0.20 -14.57
C GLY A 272 20.70 0.71 -15.09
N ALA A 273 19.58 0.38 -14.44
CA ALA A 273 18.29 0.98 -14.74
C ALA A 273 18.19 2.41 -14.15
N PRO A 274 17.36 3.29 -14.74
CA PRO A 274 17.17 4.64 -14.19
C PRO A 274 16.57 4.58 -12.78
N PHE A 275 16.97 5.53 -11.93
CA PHE A 275 16.33 5.74 -10.65
C PHE A 275 14.99 6.47 -10.86
N VAL A 276 13.93 5.90 -10.30
CA VAL A 276 12.55 6.38 -10.45
C VAL A 276 12.07 6.94 -9.12
N ALA A 277 11.51 8.16 -9.14
CA ALA A 277 10.93 8.79 -7.96
C ALA A 277 9.45 8.39 -7.78
N PRO A 278 8.90 8.37 -6.56
CA PRO A 278 7.51 7.99 -6.29
C PRO A 278 6.51 9.12 -6.63
N THR A 279 6.47 9.54 -7.89
CA THR A 279 5.47 10.50 -8.40
C THR A 279 4.15 9.80 -8.68
N VAL A 280 3.05 10.54 -8.78
CA VAL A 280 1.73 9.99 -9.19
C VAL A 280 1.83 9.17 -10.47
N GLU A 281 2.55 9.67 -11.48
CA GLU A 281 2.76 8.99 -12.76
C GLU A 281 3.52 7.66 -12.62
N ASN A 282 4.61 7.66 -11.85
CA ASN A 282 5.42 6.46 -11.64
C ASN A 282 4.74 5.43 -10.71
N VAL A 283 3.88 5.90 -9.81
CA VAL A 283 3.05 5.03 -8.97
C VAL A 283 1.92 4.41 -9.80
N TYR A 284 1.23 5.20 -10.61
CA TYR A 284 0.18 4.75 -11.53
C TYR A 284 0.67 3.69 -12.52
N SER A 285 1.80 3.95 -13.18
CA SER A 285 2.40 3.03 -14.16
C SER A 285 3.13 1.84 -13.53
N HIS A 286 3.25 1.80 -12.20
CA HIS A 286 4.10 0.84 -11.47
C HIS A 286 5.58 0.85 -11.91
N ALA A 287 6.04 1.94 -12.52
CA ALA A 287 7.45 2.15 -12.82
C ALA A 287 8.29 2.34 -11.54
N TYR A 288 7.70 2.88 -10.48
CA TYR A 288 8.35 2.95 -9.18
C TYR A 288 8.33 1.57 -8.47
N PRO A 289 9.50 0.99 -8.08
CA PRO A 289 9.60 -0.40 -7.60
C PRO A 289 8.76 -0.80 -6.37
N LEU A 290 8.33 0.18 -5.57
CA LEU A 290 7.56 -0.03 -4.34
C LEU A 290 6.11 0.46 -4.45
N SER A 291 5.61 0.67 -5.67
CA SER A 291 4.18 0.85 -5.93
C SER A 291 3.38 -0.37 -5.46
N ARG A 292 2.17 -0.13 -4.96
CA ARG A 292 1.33 -1.16 -4.32
C ARG A 292 -0.07 -1.17 -4.88
N PHE A 293 -0.69 -2.33 -4.83
CA PHE A 293 -2.10 -2.50 -5.13
C PHE A 293 -2.92 -2.64 -3.84
N VAL A 294 -4.21 -2.43 -3.98
CA VAL A 294 -5.24 -2.93 -3.06
C VAL A 294 -6.04 -4.02 -3.76
N TYR A 295 -6.65 -4.90 -2.97
CA TYR A 295 -7.14 -6.18 -3.45
C TYR A 295 -8.60 -6.41 -3.10
N ILE A 296 -9.25 -7.25 -3.90
CA ILE A 296 -10.37 -8.06 -3.43
C ILE A 296 -9.91 -9.51 -3.45
N PHE A 297 -10.01 -10.18 -2.30
CA PHE A 297 -9.77 -11.61 -2.17
C PHE A 297 -11.08 -12.37 -2.31
N VAL A 298 -11.03 -13.54 -2.95
CA VAL A 298 -12.17 -14.47 -3.08
C VAL A 298 -11.73 -15.90 -2.82
N ASN A 299 -12.67 -16.71 -2.33
CA ASN A 299 -12.47 -18.14 -2.22
C ASN A 299 -12.70 -18.80 -3.59
N ARG A 300 -11.63 -19.22 -4.26
CA ARG A 300 -11.70 -19.98 -5.51
C ARG A 300 -10.88 -21.27 -5.39
N PRO A 301 -11.53 -22.45 -5.31
CA PRO A 301 -10.80 -23.71 -5.41
C PRO A 301 -10.04 -23.81 -6.75
N PRO A 302 -8.80 -24.35 -6.76
CA PRO A 302 -8.04 -24.54 -8.00
C PRO A 302 -8.82 -25.34 -9.04
N GLY A 303 -8.81 -24.87 -10.29
CA GLY A 303 -9.51 -25.52 -11.41
C GLY A 303 -11.05 -25.41 -11.36
N LYS A 304 -11.62 -24.63 -10.43
CA LYS A 304 -13.05 -24.32 -10.39
C LYS A 304 -13.31 -22.90 -10.87
N ALA A 305 -14.43 -22.73 -11.57
CA ALA A 305 -14.95 -21.42 -11.92
C ALA A 305 -15.34 -20.65 -10.64
N LEU A 306 -15.27 -19.32 -10.72
CA LEU A 306 -15.85 -18.45 -9.72
C LEU A 306 -17.39 -18.59 -9.73
N GLU A 307 -18.01 -18.37 -8.58
CA GLU A 307 -19.46 -18.17 -8.53
C GLU A 307 -19.87 -17.05 -9.49
N PRO A 308 -20.94 -17.21 -10.29
CA PRO A 308 -21.31 -16.23 -11.32
C PRO A 308 -21.43 -14.79 -10.79
N LYS A 309 -22.07 -14.59 -9.63
CA LYS A 309 -22.22 -13.25 -9.01
C LYS A 309 -20.89 -12.63 -8.58
N VAL A 310 -19.95 -13.45 -8.13
CA VAL A 310 -18.60 -13.01 -7.72
C VAL A 310 -17.79 -12.63 -8.95
N LYS A 311 -17.84 -13.46 -10.00
CA LYS A 311 -17.19 -13.18 -11.29
C LYS A 311 -17.73 -11.87 -11.89
N GLU A 312 -19.04 -11.72 -11.94
CA GLU A 312 -19.71 -10.56 -12.52
C GLU A 312 -19.37 -9.27 -11.76
N PHE A 313 -19.33 -9.31 -10.42
CA PHE A 313 -18.90 -8.17 -9.61
C PHE A 313 -17.45 -7.79 -9.89
N LEU A 314 -16.54 -8.76 -9.97
CA LEU A 314 -15.13 -8.50 -10.29
C LEU A 314 -14.94 -7.98 -11.73
N GLN A 315 -15.77 -8.44 -12.69
CA GLN A 315 -15.79 -7.90 -14.05
C GLN A 315 -16.23 -6.43 -14.10
N LEU A 316 -17.22 -6.04 -13.29
CA LEU A 316 -17.58 -4.64 -13.08
C LEU A 316 -16.39 -3.86 -12.48
N VAL A 317 -15.79 -4.35 -11.40
CA VAL A 317 -14.67 -3.65 -10.72
C VAL A 317 -13.51 -3.39 -11.69
N LEU A 318 -13.19 -4.37 -12.54
CA LEU A 318 -12.13 -4.31 -13.55
C LEU A 318 -12.57 -3.70 -14.90
N SER A 319 -13.72 -3.02 -14.94
CA SER A 319 -14.20 -2.35 -16.15
C SER A 319 -13.87 -0.86 -16.16
N CYS A 320 -14.14 -0.20 -17.28
CA CYS A 320 -14.03 1.25 -17.38
C CYS A 320 -14.88 1.95 -16.30
N GLU A 321 -16.12 1.51 -16.11
CA GLU A 321 -17.06 2.06 -15.13
C GLU A 321 -16.62 1.80 -13.69
N GLY A 322 -16.06 0.62 -13.41
CA GLY A 322 -15.50 0.29 -12.11
C GLY A 322 -14.25 1.10 -11.79
N GLN A 323 -13.36 1.26 -12.76
CA GLN A 323 -12.15 2.08 -12.59
C GLN A 323 -12.48 3.58 -12.55
N ASP A 324 -13.61 4.02 -13.11
CA ASP A 324 -14.08 5.41 -13.01
C ASP A 324 -14.51 5.77 -11.59
N VAL A 325 -15.04 4.81 -10.83
CA VAL A 325 -15.26 4.97 -9.39
C VAL A 325 -13.96 5.29 -8.67
N VAL A 326 -12.86 4.59 -9.00
CA VAL A 326 -11.54 4.81 -8.40
C VAL A 326 -10.99 6.17 -8.80
N ALA A 327 -11.00 6.49 -10.09
CA ALA A 327 -10.52 7.76 -10.62
C ALA A 327 -11.22 8.98 -9.99
N ARG A 328 -12.53 8.89 -9.75
CA ARG A 328 -13.34 9.95 -9.12
C ARG A 328 -13.14 10.10 -7.63
N GLU A 329 -12.76 9.03 -6.92
CA GLU A 329 -12.39 9.12 -5.50
C GLU A 329 -11.09 9.92 -5.36
N GLY A 330 -10.14 9.73 -6.28
CA GLY A 330 -9.02 10.64 -6.51
C GLY A 330 -7.84 10.49 -5.55
N VAL A 331 -7.87 9.51 -4.64
CA VAL A 331 -6.77 9.16 -3.73
C VAL A 331 -6.20 7.80 -4.10
N TYR A 332 -7.05 6.78 -4.24
CA TYR A 332 -6.68 5.54 -4.91
C TYR A 332 -6.51 5.78 -6.40
N ILE A 333 -5.51 5.15 -6.99
CA ILE A 333 -5.15 5.34 -8.38
C ILE A 333 -5.78 4.20 -9.22
N PRO A 334 -6.50 4.50 -10.33
CA PRO A 334 -7.07 3.46 -11.20
C PRO A 334 -5.96 2.58 -11.79
N LEU A 335 -6.32 1.36 -12.17
CA LEU A 335 -5.41 0.41 -12.80
C LEU A 335 -5.09 0.82 -14.24
N THR A 336 -3.92 0.39 -14.72
CA THR A 336 -3.56 0.49 -16.14
C THR A 336 -4.36 -0.54 -16.96
N PRO A 337 -4.54 -0.34 -18.28
CA PRO A 337 -5.16 -1.35 -19.15
C PRO A 337 -4.44 -2.70 -19.10
N GLU A 338 -3.12 -2.70 -18.93
CA GLU A 338 -2.33 -3.93 -18.82
C GLU A 338 -2.68 -4.71 -17.55
N THR A 339 -2.66 -4.06 -16.38
CA THR A 339 -3.04 -4.71 -15.14
C THR A 339 -4.50 -5.19 -15.18
N VAL A 340 -5.42 -4.41 -15.76
CA VAL A 340 -6.81 -4.87 -15.94
C VAL A 340 -6.86 -6.16 -16.78
N ARG A 341 -6.14 -6.24 -17.90
CA ARG A 341 -6.12 -7.46 -18.73
C ARG A 341 -5.61 -8.67 -17.95
N GLU A 342 -4.52 -8.50 -17.20
CA GLU A 342 -3.96 -9.57 -16.34
C GLU A 342 -4.96 -10.05 -15.30
N GLU A 343 -5.63 -9.12 -14.60
CA GLU A 343 -6.55 -9.45 -13.53
C GLU A 343 -7.87 -10.03 -14.06
N ARG A 344 -8.34 -9.59 -15.24
CA ARG A 344 -9.51 -10.19 -15.92
C ARG A 344 -9.22 -11.61 -16.37
N ALA A 345 -8.00 -11.92 -16.81
CA ALA A 345 -7.61 -13.28 -17.17
C ALA A 345 -7.67 -14.25 -15.98
N LYS A 346 -7.56 -13.77 -14.74
CA LYS A 346 -7.74 -14.58 -13.53
C LYS A 346 -9.19 -14.95 -13.24
N LEU A 347 -10.17 -14.33 -13.91
CA LEU A 347 -11.60 -14.58 -13.71
C LEU A 347 -12.14 -15.73 -14.57
N GLU A 348 -11.34 -16.21 -15.52
CA GLU A 348 -11.58 -17.41 -16.31
C GLU A 348 -11.05 -18.67 -15.60
#